data_AF-A0A9E0WED6-F1
#
_entry.id   AF-A0A9E0WED6-F1
#
_cell.length_a   1.000
_cell.length_b   1.000
_cell.length_c   1.000
_cell.angle_alpha   90.00
_cell.angle_beta   90.00
_cell.angle_gamma   90.00
#
_symmetry.space_group_name_H-M   'P 1'
#
loop_
_entity.id
_entity.type
_entity.pdbx_description
1 polymer ?
#
loop_
_entity_poly.entity_id
_entity_poly.type
_entity_poly.pdbx_seq_one_letter_code
_entity_poly.pdbx_strand_id
1 'polypeptide(L)'
;MTNRYPLWKNLLILIVVLCGFYYAAPNLYAPDPALQIAGASSAQQIDERVLARAEAALTEAGIGSFGEELQNQGKSALLRLNDREQQLRAQAILARELGDGFIVALNLAPTTPDWLVEGGASPMKLGLDLSGGVHFKLEVDVAAATERKLNQYETGIQKRLREERIRGRISLDGQKVAMQFRTEADREAARREVVDLYPELFLDRVDEGETWSLYAEVTEQTIKEVVDYAVAQNLTTIRNRVNELGVSEPLVQRQGANRIVVELPGIQDTAEAKRILGKVANLEFRLVAEANAPISERQRFEYRSADRGGMTEWLERDVIITGESVSNAQAGFDQNGQPNVSISLDGEGGMLMSRAT
;
A
#
# COMPACT_ATOMS: atom_id res chain seq x y z
N MET A 1 29.24 49.61 -38.88
CA MET A 1 28.21 49.56 -37.84
C MET A 1 27.36 48.31 -38.06
N THR A 2 27.67 47.23 -37.36
CA THR A 2 27.09 45.89 -37.60
C THR A 2 26.09 45.47 -36.51
N ASN A 3 25.49 46.42 -35.79
CA ASN A 3 24.41 46.14 -34.84
C ASN A 3 23.22 47.05 -35.12
N ARG A 4 22.08 46.44 -35.47
CA ARG A 4 20.82 47.13 -35.83
C ARG A 4 19.91 47.40 -34.63
N TYR A 5 20.21 46.82 -33.46
CA TYR A 5 19.36 46.96 -32.26
C TYR A 5 19.97 47.93 -31.24
N PRO A 6 19.13 48.70 -30.51
CA PRO A 6 19.55 49.47 -29.35
C PRO A 6 20.25 48.59 -28.30
N LEU A 7 21.24 49.15 -27.59
CA LEU A 7 22.04 48.44 -26.59
C LEU A 7 21.18 47.69 -25.56
N TRP A 8 20.11 48.32 -25.06
CA TRP A 8 19.22 47.71 -24.06
C TRP A 8 18.52 46.44 -24.57
N LYS A 9 18.17 46.37 -25.87
CA LYS A 9 17.56 45.16 -26.46
C LYS A 9 18.57 44.02 -26.54
N ASN A 10 19.81 44.33 -26.92
CA ASN A 10 20.88 43.33 -26.93
C ASN A 10 21.22 42.84 -25.52
N LEU A 11 21.20 43.74 -24.54
CA LEU A 11 21.43 43.41 -23.13
C LEU A 11 20.28 42.54 -22.57
N LEU A 12 19.03 42.84 -22.94
CA LEU A 12 17.88 42.00 -22.62
C LEU A 12 18.03 40.59 -23.22
N ILE A 13 18.39 40.48 -24.50
CA ILE A 13 18.60 39.18 -25.16
C ILE A 13 19.72 38.40 -24.44
N LEU A 14 20.82 39.05 -24.09
CA LEU A 14 21.91 38.43 -23.35
C LEU A 14 21.43 37.88 -22.00
N ILE A 15 20.66 38.67 -21.24
CA ILE A 15 20.09 38.24 -19.96
C ILE A 15 19.19 37.01 -20.15
N VAL A 16 18.29 37.03 -21.14
CA VAL A 16 17.41 35.90 -21.43
C VAL A 16 18.20 34.64 -21.77
N VAL A 17 19.27 34.76 -22.57
CA VAL A 17 20.15 33.63 -22.92
C VAL A 17 20.89 33.10 -21.69
N LEU A 18 21.41 33.98 -20.84
CA LEU A 18 22.09 33.60 -19.59
C LEU A 18 21.13 32.90 -18.63
N CYS A 19 19.89 33.37 -18.50
CA CYS A 19 18.86 32.67 -17.74
C CYS A 19 18.57 31.29 -18.35
N GLY A 20 18.49 31.19 -19.68
CA GLY A 20 18.35 29.89 -20.37
C GLY A 20 19.46 28.91 -20.03
N PHE A 21 20.72 29.35 -20.02
CA PHE A 21 21.85 28.53 -19.59
C PHE A 21 21.78 28.15 -18.12
N TYR A 22 21.38 29.08 -17.24
CA TYR A 22 21.20 28.81 -15.82
C TYR A 22 20.17 27.70 -15.56
N TYR A 23 18.98 27.79 -16.18
CA TYR A 23 17.93 26.77 -16.02
C TYR A 23 18.22 25.46 -16.76
N ALA A 24 19.13 25.46 -17.75
CA ALA A 24 19.58 24.25 -18.43
C ALA A 24 20.77 23.57 -17.74
N ALA A 25 21.56 24.30 -16.95
CA ALA A 25 22.77 23.82 -16.29
C ALA A 25 22.58 22.56 -15.43
N PRO A 26 21.45 22.35 -14.70
CA PRO A 26 21.22 21.12 -13.95
C PRO A 26 21.34 19.84 -14.77
N ASN A 27 21.03 19.88 -16.08
CA ASN A 27 21.11 18.69 -16.95
C ASN A 27 22.55 18.28 -17.30
N LEU A 28 23.55 19.11 -16.98
CA LEU A 28 24.97 18.78 -17.16
C LEU A 28 25.51 17.90 -16.02
N TYR A 29 24.79 17.82 -14.91
CA TYR A 29 25.15 17.03 -13.75
C TYR A 29 24.50 15.65 -13.85
N ALA A 30 25.27 14.67 -14.33
CA ALA A 30 24.82 13.29 -14.41
C ALA A 30 24.69 12.70 -12.99
N PRO A 31 23.58 12.00 -12.68
CA PRO A 31 23.41 11.36 -11.38
C PRO A 31 24.44 10.25 -11.13
N ASP A 32 24.93 10.14 -9.89
CA ASP A 32 25.85 9.08 -9.48
C ASP A 32 25.09 7.76 -9.26
N PRO A 33 25.66 6.59 -9.62
CA PRO A 33 25.08 5.31 -9.26
C PRO A 33 25.09 5.15 -7.74
N ALA A 34 23.95 4.81 -7.15
CA ALA A 34 23.82 4.69 -5.69
C ALA A 34 22.98 3.48 -5.28
N LEU A 35 23.16 3.03 -4.05
CA LEU A 35 22.29 2.05 -3.41
C LEU A 35 21.48 2.75 -2.33
N GLN A 36 20.17 2.57 -2.40
CA GLN A 36 19.28 2.99 -1.33
C GLN A 36 19.00 1.80 -0.44
N ILE A 37 19.33 1.94 0.83
CA ILE A 37 18.98 1.00 1.88
C ILE A 37 17.76 1.60 2.57
N ALA A 38 16.68 0.83 2.70
CA ALA A 38 15.48 1.21 3.43
C ALA A 38 15.14 0.10 4.43
N GLY A 39 14.55 0.45 5.57
CA GLY A 39 13.98 -0.57 6.45
C GLY A 39 12.87 -1.32 5.74
N ALA A 40 12.84 -2.66 5.84
CA ALA A 40 11.74 -3.47 5.28
C ALA A 40 10.40 -3.25 6.02
N SER A 41 10.44 -2.50 7.12
CA SER A 41 9.29 -2.04 7.89
C SER A 41 9.62 -0.70 8.52
N SER A 42 8.58 0.04 8.93
CA SER A 42 8.70 1.30 9.68
C SER A 42 9.48 1.19 11.01
N ALA A 43 9.80 -0.03 11.44
CA ALA A 43 10.58 -0.34 12.63
C ALA A 43 12.07 -0.18 12.43
N GLN A 44 12.52 -0.59 11.24
CA GLN A 44 13.92 -0.72 10.94
C GLN A 44 14.41 0.68 10.59
N GLN A 45 15.00 1.32 11.58
CA GLN A 45 15.81 2.51 11.35
C GLN A 45 17.20 2.09 10.89
N ILE A 46 17.78 2.93 10.05
CA ILE A 46 19.13 2.79 9.57
C ILE A 46 19.99 3.70 10.43
N ASP A 47 20.72 3.04 11.33
CA ASP A 47 21.70 3.69 12.19
C ASP A 47 23.09 3.62 11.56
N GLU A 48 24.03 4.39 12.10
CA GLU A 48 25.45 4.37 11.70
C GLU A 48 26.06 2.96 11.70
N ARG A 49 25.58 2.06 12.56
CA ARG A 49 26.03 0.65 12.60
C ARG A 49 25.65 -0.13 11.33
N VAL A 50 24.46 0.12 10.80
CA VAL A 50 23.96 -0.54 9.58
C VAL A 50 24.74 -0.02 8.38
N LEU A 51 24.97 1.30 8.32
CA LEU A 51 25.81 1.93 7.30
C LEU A 51 27.24 1.41 7.33
N ALA A 52 27.89 1.37 8.50
CA ALA A 52 29.23 0.85 8.65
C ALA A 52 29.34 -0.63 8.23
N ARG A 53 28.31 -1.44 8.52
CA ARG A 53 28.25 -2.83 8.07
C ARG A 53 28.12 -2.93 6.55
N ALA A 54 27.30 -2.08 5.93
CA ALA A 54 27.16 -2.02 4.48
C ALA A 54 28.47 -1.61 3.79
N GLU A 55 29.12 -0.55 4.28
CA GLU A 55 30.42 -0.08 3.77
C GLU A 55 31.52 -1.15 3.90
N ALA A 56 31.57 -1.83 5.04
CA ALA A 56 32.53 -2.92 5.26
C ALA A 56 32.33 -4.06 4.25
N ALA A 57 31.08 -4.44 3.98
CA ALA A 57 30.75 -5.49 3.02
C ALA A 57 31.10 -5.10 1.57
N LEU A 58 30.91 -3.84 1.19
CA LEU A 58 31.34 -3.36 -0.14
C LEU A 58 32.87 -3.32 -0.25
N THR A 59 33.54 -2.85 0.79
CA THR A 59 35.01 -2.78 0.84
C THR A 59 35.63 -4.17 0.75
N GLU A 60 35.09 -5.15 1.48
CA GLU A 60 35.53 -6.57 1.42
C GLU A 60 35.33 -7.16 0.01
N ALA A 61 34.27 -6.75 -0.68
CA ALA A 61 33.99 -7.15 -2.05
C ALA A 61 34.81 -6.40 -3.13
N GLY A 62 35.64 -5.43 -2.73
CA GLY A 62 36.42 -4.59 -3.63
C GLY A 62 35.61 -3.55 -4.40
N ILE A 63 34.44 -3.15 -3.87
CA ILE A 63 33.54 -2.17 -4.46
C ILE A 63 33.71 -0.84 -3.71
N GLY A 64 34.11 0.21 -4.42
CA GLY A 64 34.28 1.53 -3.82
C GLY A 64 32.96 2.27 -3.67
N SER A 65 32.65 2.70 -2.44
CA SER A 65 31.51 3.57 -2.10
C SER A 65 31.95 4.88 -1.46
N PHE A 66 31.10 5.91 -1.52
CA PHE A 66 31.34 7.22 -0.91
C PHE A 66 30.02 7.98 -0.64
N GLY A 67 30.11 9.05 0.15
CA GLY A 67 29.05 10.05 0.27
C GLY A 67 27.73 9.52 0.81
N GLU A 68 27.83 8.59 1.75
CA GLU A 68 26.83 8.02 2.62
C GLU A 68 25.98 9.11 3.27
N GLU A 69 24.67 9.04 3.03
CA GLU A 69 23.72 10.04 3.50
C GLU A 69 22.52 9.36 4.16
N LEU A 70 22.25 9.73 5.41
CA LEU A 70 21.02 9.35 6.10
C LEU A 70 19.89 10.27 5.65
N GLN A 71 18.85 9.68 5.09
CA GLN A 71 17.67 10.38 4.58
C GLN A 71 16.44 10.03 5.42
N ASN A 72 15.42 10.90 5.36
CA ASN A 72 14.12 10.66 6.00
C ASN A 72 14.20 10.34 7.50
N GLN A 73 15.04 11.07 8.26
CA GLN A 73 15.24 10.85 9.71
C GLN A 73 15.67 9.41 10.05
N GLY A 74 16.51 8.79 9.22
CA GLY A 74 17.02 7.44 9.46
C GLY A 74 16.14 6.31 8.91
N LYS A 75 15.09 6.61 8.13
CA LYS A 75 14.27 5.56 7.47
C LYS A 75 14.94 4.96 6.24
N SER A 76 15.77 5.74 5.57
CA SER A 76 16.52 5.33 4.39
C SER A 76 17.93 5.88 4.44
N ALA A 77 18.89 5.16 3.87
CA ALA A 77 20.23 5.63 3.65
C ALA A 77 20.58 5.48 2.17
N LEU A 78 21.38 6.42 1.67
CA LEU A 78 21.88 6.43 0.31
C LEU A 78 23.40 6.23 0.36
N LEU A 79 23.90 5.28 -0.43
CA LEU A 79 25.32 4.98 -0.53
C LEU A 79 25.75 5.10 -1.99
N ARG A 80 26.57 6.10 -2.34
CA ARG A 80 27.02 6.29 -3.73
C ARG A 80 28.13 5.29 -4.05
N LEU A 81 28.19 4.88 -5.30
CA LEU A 81 29.19 3.96 -5.84
C LEU A 81 30.05 4.69 -6.87
N ASN A 82 31.31 4.27 -6.99
CA ASN A 82 32.22 4.81 -8.01
C ASN A 82 31.91 4.31 -9.42
N ASP A 83 31.28 3.14 -9.54
CA ASP A 83 31.08 2.44 -10.81
C ASP A 83 29.65 1.88 -10.92
N ARG A 84 28.98 2.23 -12.02
CA ARG A 84 27.62 1.78 -12.33
C ARG A 84 27.59 0.28 -12.66
N GLU A 85 28.64 -0.28 -13.25
CA GLU A 85 28.67 -1.71 -13.60
C GLU A 85 28.70 -2.59 -12.35
N GLN A 86 29.25 -2.08 -11.25
CA GLN A 86 29.32 -2.79 -9.97
C GLN A 86 28.02 -2.69 -9.16
N GLN A 87 27.09 -1.81 -9.55
CA GLN A 87 25.91 -1.48 -8.77
C GLN A 87 25.01 -2.70 -8.48
N LEU A 88 24.78 -3.55 -9.50
CA LEU A 88 23.97 -4.76 -9.35
C LEU A 88 24.63 -5.78 -8.43
N ARG A 89 25.96 -5.95 -8.56
CA ARG A 89 26.73 -6.85 -7.70
C ARG A 89 26.75 -6.35 -6.25
N ALA A 90 26.92 -5.05 -6.06
CA ALA A 90 26.90 -4.38 -4.77
C ALA A 90 25.55 -4.56 -4.07
N GLN A 91 24.44 -4.40 -4.79
CA GLN A 91 23.10 -4.63 -4.26
C GLN A 91 22.92 -6.08 -3.77
N ALA A 92 23.34 -7.07 -4.55
CA ALA A 92 23.24 -8.47 -4.15
C ALA A 92 24.06 -8.81 -2.90
N ILE A 93 25.25 -8.22 -2.76
CA ILE A 93 26.11 -8.39 -1.58
C ILE A 93 25.44 -7.77 -0.34
N LEU A 94 24.98 -6.52 -0.45
CA LEU A 94 24.34 -5.82 0.65
C LEU A 94 23.02 -6.48 1.06
N ALA A 95 22.19 -6.92 0.11
CA ALA A 95 20.95 -7.62 0.40
C ALA A 95 21.22 -8.91 1.20
N ARG A 96 22.27 -9.66 0.85
CA ARG A 96 22.66 -10.86 1.58
C ARG A 96 23.21 -10.55 2.97
N GLU A 97 24.00 -9.49 3.09
CA GLU A 97 24.65 -9.11 4.36
C GLU A 97 23.65 -8.54 5.37
N LEU A 98 22.80 -7.61 4.92
CA LEU A 98 21.80 -6.95 5.76
C LEU A 98 20.58 -7.84 6.06
N GLY A 99 20.30 -8.81 5.18
CA GLY A 99 19.20 -9.77 5.34
C GLY A 99 17.82 -9.15 5.13
N ASP A 100 16.77 -9.91 5.46
CA ASP A 100 15.36 -9.56 5.17
C ASP A 100 14.82 -8.34 5.93
N GLY A 101 15.59 -7.80 6.88
CA GLY A 101 15.23 -6.62 7.65
C GLY A 101 15.36 -5.31 6.86
N PHE A 102 16.10 -5.33 5.74
CA PHE A 102 16.37 -4.16 4.93
C PHE A 102 16.10 -4.45 3.46
N ILE A 103 15.61 -3.43 2.76
CA ILE A 103 15.42 -3.43 1.32
C ILE A 103 16.59 -2.66 0.72
N VAL A 104 17.37 -3.31 -0.13
CA VAL A 104 18.46 -2.68 -0.87
C VAL A 104 18.01 -2.50 -2.31
N ALA A 105 17.73 -1.25 -2.67
CA ALA A 105 17.29 -0.84 -3.99
C ALA A 105 18.41 -0.12 -4.74
N LEU A 106 18.44 -0.32 -6.06
CA LEU A 106 19.30 0.43 -6.98
C LEU A 106 18.71 1.83 -7.18
N ASN A 107 19.49 2.88 -6.94
CA ASN A 107 19.06 4.27 -7.08
C ASN A 107 20.12 5.12 -7.82
N LEU A 108 19.80 6.38 -8.13
CA LEU A 108 20.67 7.38 -8.70
C LEU A 108 20.68 8.62 -7.80
N ALA A 109 21.86 9.00 -7.30
CA ALA A 109 22.00 10.17 -6.44
C ALA A 109 22.09 11.45 -7.29
N PRO A 110 21.29 12.50 -7.01
CA PRO A 110 21.45 13.77 -7.69
C PRO A 110 22.81 14.40 -7.34
N THR A 111 23.48 14.95 -8.36
CA THR A 111 24.77 15.63 -8.25
C THR A 111 24.67 17.14 -8.54
N THR A 112 23.44 17.63 -8.74
CA THR A 112 23.15 19.05 -8.98
C THR A 112 23.55 19.88 -7.75
N PRO A 113 24.40 20.90 -7.91
CA PRO A 113 24.78 21.78 -6.81
C PRO A 113 23.59 22.51 -6.17
N ASP A 114 23.64 22.70 -4.85
CA ASP A 114 22.57 23.33 -4.07
C ASP A 114 22.21 24.73 -4.59
N TRP A 115 23.19 25.54 -4.99
CA TRP A 115 22.95 26.90 -5.51
C TRP A 115 22.13 26.97 -6.80
N LEU A 116 22.10 25.88 -7.59
CA LEU A 116 21.21 25.76 -8.75
C LEU A 116 19.78 25.41 -8.30
N VAL A 117 19.68 24.45 -7.38
CA VAL A 117 18.39 23.97 -6.85
C VAL A 117 17.66 25.06 -6.07
N GLU A 118 18.37 25.80 -5.21
CA GLU A 118 17.84 26.93 -4.43
C GLU A 118 17.32 28.07 -5.33
N GLY A 119 17.94 28.28 -6.49
CA GLY A 119 17.47 29.23 -7.48
C GLY A 119 16.34 28.71 -8.38
N GLY A 120 15.77 27.54 -8.06
CA GLY A 120 14.65 26.93 -8.77
C GLY A 120 15.04 26.20 -10.07
N ALA A 121 16.33 26.06 -10.36
CA ALA A 121 16.81 25.28 -11.49
C ALA A 121 16.87 23.79 -11.10
N SER A 122 15.93 23.01 -11.60
CA SER A 122 15.87 21.55 -11.41
C SER A 122 16.16 20.83 -12.74
N PRO A 123 16.81 19.65 -12.69
CA PRO A 123 17.03 18.84 -13.89
C PRO A 123 15.70 18.39 -14.49
N MET A 124 15.70 18.15 -15.80
CA MET A 124 14.51 17.71 -16.50
C MET A 124 14.10 16.31 -16.03
N LYS A 125 12.81 16.15 -15.73
CA LYS A 125 12.23 14.84 -15.40
C LYS A 125 12.23 13.97 -16.65
N LEU A 126 12.92 12.85 -16.58
CA LEU A 126 13.00 11.89 -17.67
C LEU A 126 11.91 10.84 -17.47
N GLY A 127 11.04 10.68 -18.48
CA GLY A 127 10.02 9.64 -18.49
C GLY A 127 10.63 8.23 -18.51
N LEU A 128 9.78 7.21 -18.36
CA LEU A 128 10.17 5.80 -18.34
C LEU A 128 11.05 5.40 -19.54
N ASP A 129 10.74 5.91 -20.73
CA ASP A 129 11.48 5.58 -21.95
C ASP A 129 12.91 6.13 -21.98
N LEU A 130 13.19 7.20 -21.23
CA LEU A 130 14.50 7.85 -21.17
C LEU A 130 15.31 7.45 -19.94
N SER A 131 14.63 7.26 -18.79
CA SER A 131 15.24 6.83 -17.53
C SER A 131 15.41 5.32 -17.42
N GLY A 132 14.69 4.54 -18.24
CA GLY A 132 14.41 3.14 -17.96
C GLY A 132 13.48 2.99 -16.75
N GLY A 133 13.10 1.75 -16.44
CA GLY A 133 12.25 1.42 -15.29
C GLY A 133 11.26 0.30 -15.58
N VAL A 134 10.13 0.31 -14.87
CA VAL A 134 9.03 -0.65 -15.08
C VAL A 134 7.67 0.02 -15.14
N HIS A 135 6.78 -0.60 -15.91
CA HIS A 135 5.37 -0.26 -16.01
C HIS A 135 4.55 -1.49 -15.57
N PHE A 136 3.83 -1.39 -14.45
CA PHE A 136 2.93 -2.42 -13.96
C PHE A 136 1.48 -2.06 -14.27
N LYS A 137 0.72 -3.06 -14.72
CA LYS A 137 -0.73 -3.01 -14.81
C LYS A 137 -1.31 -4.00 -13.80
N LEU A 138 -2.00 -3.46 -12.81
CA LEU A 138 -2.66 -4.23 -11.76
C LEU A 138 -4.17 -4.18 -12.00
N GLU A 139 -4.85 -5.30 -11.83
CA GLU A 139 -6.30 -5.42 -12.01
C GLU A 139 -6.93 -5.89 -10.71
N VAL A 140 -8.03 -5.25 -10.31
CA VAL A 140 -8.82 -5.67 -9.15
C VAL A 140 -9.65 -6.88 -9.52
N ASP A 141 -9.58 -7.92 -8.70
CA ASP A 141 -10.46 -9.08 -8.80
C ASP A 141 -11.88 -8.70 -8.36
N VAL A 142 -12.72 -8.39 -9.35
CA VAL A 142 -14.12 -7.99 -9.15
C VAL A 142 -14.95 -9.13 -8.58
N ALA A 143 -14.71 -10.36 -9.03
CA ALA A 143 -15.47 -11.52 -8.56
C ALA A 143 -15.25 -11.74 -7.07
N ALA A 144 -13.98 -11.73 -6.63
CA ALA A 144 -13.64 -11.88 -5.23
C ALA A 144 -14.13 -10.69 -4.37
N ALA A 145 -14.13 -9.47 -4.91
CA ALA A 145 -14.65 -8.30 -4.19
C ALA A 145 -16.18 -8.36 -4.02
N THR A 146 -16.91 -8.77 -5.06
CA THR A 146 -18.36 -8.96 -5.00
C THR A 146 -18.74 -10.11 -4.06
N GLU A 147 -18.03 -11.23 -4.12
CA GLU A 147 -18.24 -12.37 -3.20
C GLU A 147 -18.07 -11.95 -1.74
N ARG A 148 -16.99 -11.22 -1.40
CA ARG A 148 -16.80 -10.66 -0.05
C ARG A 148 -17.95 -9.74 0.36
N LYS A 149 -18.46 -8.92 -0.56
CA LYS A 149 -19.59 -8.04 -0.28
C LYS A 149 -20.88 -8.83 -0.04
N LEU A 150 -21.10 -9.90 -0.80
CA LEU A 150 -22.24 -10.81 -0.63
C LEU A 150 -22.18 -11.55 0.71
N ASN A 151 -21.02 -12.04 1.13
CA ASN A 151 -20.81 -12.62 2.47
C ASN A 151 -21.19 -11.63 3.58
N GLN A 152 -20.81 -10.35 3.41
CA GLN A 152 -21.17 -9.28 4.34
C GLN A 152 -22.69 -9.07 4.41
N TYR A 153 -23.37 -9.05 3.25
CA TYR A 153 -24.83 -8.95 3.19
C TYR A 153 -25.53 -10.15 3.80
N GLU A 154 -25.08 -11.38 3.51
CA GLU A 154 -25.61 -12.61 4.08
C GLU A 154 -25.60 -12.55 5.61
N THR A 155 -24.45 -12.21 6.20
CA THR A 155 -24.28 -12.12 7.65
C THR A 155 -25.16 -11.02 8.26
N GLY A 156 -25.23 -9.86 7.60
CA GLY A 156 -26.06 -8.74 8.04
C GLY A 156 -27.56 -9.06 8.01
N ILE A 157 -28.03 -9.67 6.92
CA ILE A 157 -29.41 -10.13 6.76
C ILE A 157 -29.73 -11.19 7.81
N GLN A 158 -28.87 -12.20 7.99
CA GLN A 158 -29.07 -13.25 8.97
C GLN A 158 -29.19 -12.69 10.39
N LYS A 159 -28.38 -11.68 10.74
CA LYS A 159 -28.46 -10.99 12.02
C LYS A 159 -29.80 -10.25 12.18
N ARG A 160 -30.19 -9.43 11.20
CA ARG A 160 -31.46 -8.67 11.24
C ARG A 160 -32.68 -9.59 11.37
N LEU A 161 -32.74 -10.67 10.60
CA LEU A 161 -33.85 -11.61 10.66
C LEU A 161 -33.94 -12.33 12.01
N ARG A 162 -32.80 -12.62 12.65
CA ARG A 162 -32.78 -13.18 14.02
C ARG A 162 -33.31 -12.19 15.06
N GLU A 163 -32.94 -10.91 14.95
CA GLU A 163 -33.40 -9.85 15.86
C GLU A 163 -34.93 -9.68 15.79
N GLU A 164 -35.49 -9.68 14.59
CA GLU A 164 -36.94 -9.59 14.34
C GLU A 164 -37.68 -10.94 14.47
N ARG A 165 -36.97 -12.00 14.89
CA ARG A 165 -37.49 -13.36 15.10
C ARG A 165 -38.13 -14.00 13.86
N ILE A 166 -37.71 -13.59 12.67
CA ILE A 166 -38.16 -14.14 11.38
C ILE A 166 -37.34 -15.41 11.09
N ARG A 167 -38.02 -16.55 10.94
CA ARG A 167 -37.36 -17.84 10.74
C ARG A 167 -37.18 -18.13 9.24
N GLY A 168 -35.94 -18.19 8.80
CA GLY A 168 -35.58 -18.59 7.43
C GLY A 168 -34.20 -19.23 7.36
N ARG A 169 -33.93 -19.96 6.28
CA ARG A 169 -32.58 -20.40 5.91
C ARG A 169 -32.01 -19.38 4.95
N ILE A 170 -30.83 -18.86 5.24
CA ILE A 170 -30.08 -17.95 4.39
C ILE A 170 -28.83 -18.68 3.92
N SER A 171 -28.51 -18.56 2.64
CA SER A 171 -27.31 -19.12 2.02
C SER A 171 -26.90 -18.31 0.80
N LEU A 172 -25.64 -18.37 0.43
CA LEU A 172 -25.17 -17.85 -0.86
C LEU A 172 -25.44 -18.84 -1.99
N ASP A 173 -25.93 -18.30 -3.10
CA ASP A 173 -26.16 -19.03 -4.34
C ASP A 173 -25.53 -18.24 -5.51
N GLY A 174 -24.27 -18.52 -5.78
CA GLY A 174 -23.48 -17.78 -6.77
C GLY A 174 -23.35 -16.29 -6.42
N GLN A 175 -24.00 -15.44 -7.20
CA GLN A 175 -23.98 -13.98 -7.01
C GLN A 175 -25.22 -13.44 -6.28
N LYS A 176 -26.02 -14.32 -5.67
CA LYS A 176 -27.25 -13.95 -4.97
C LYS A 176 -27.23 -14.47 -3.54
N VAL A 177 -27.87 -13.72 -2.64
CA VAL A 177 -28.22 -14.21 -1.30
C VAL A 177 -29.60 -14.85 -1.39
N ALA A 178 -29.65 -16.18 -1.26
CA ALA A 178 -30.87 -16.95 -1.28
C ALA A 178 -31.44 -17.06 0.14
N MET A 179 -32.72 -16.73 0.30
CA MET A 179 -33.44 -16.84 1.56
C MET A 179 -34.67 -17.72 1.37
N GLN A 180 -34.81 -18.78 2.17
CA GLN A 180 -35.92 -19.72 2.12
C GLN A 180 -36.74 -19.64 3.41
N PHE A 181 -38.05 -19.50 3.25
CA PHE A 181 -39.01 -19.35 4.34
C PHE A 181 -40.09 -20.44 4.27
N ARG A 182 -40.68 -20.74 5.44
CA ARG A 182 -41.74 -21.75 5.57
C ARG A 182 -43.12 -21.19 5.24
N THR A 183 -43.31 -19.88 5.36
CA THR A 183 -44.59 -19.21 5.12
C THR A 183 -44.40 -17.95 4.27
N GLU A 184 -45.43 -17.58 3.53
CA GLU A 184 -45.46 -16.33 2.77
C GLU A 184 -45.33 -15.11 3.70
N ALA A 185 -45.94 -15.18 4.89
CA ALA A 185 -45.88 -14.11 5.88
C ALA A 185 -44.45 -13.83 6.35
N ASP A 186 -43.65 -14.89 6.58
CA ASP A 186 -42.24 -14.76 6.95
C ASP A 186 -41.41 -14.16 5.80
N ARG A 187 -41.67 -14.57 4.54
CA ARG A 187 -41.02 -14.00 3.34
C ARG A 187 -41.31 -12.50 3.21
N GLU A 188 -42.57 -12.10 3.36
CA GLU A 188 -42.96 -10.68 3.26
C GLU A 188 -42.41 -9.83 4.41
N ALA A 189 -42.37 -10.40 5.63
CA ALA A 189 -41.71 -9.75 6.76
C ALA A 189 -40.21 -9.57 6.48
N ALA A 190 -39.52 -10.63 6.07
CA ALA A 190 -38.10 -10.57 5.73
C ALA A 190 -37.83 -9.57 4.61
N ARG A 191 -38.66 -9.52 3.57
CA ARG A 191 -38.51 -8.57 2.47
C ARG A 191 -38.53 -7.12 2.98
N ARG A 192 -39.43 -6.77 3.89
CA ARG A 192 -39.47 -5.41 4.48
C ARG A 192 -38.18 -5.09 5.21
N GLU A 193 -37.73 -5.99 6.09
CA GLU A 193 -36.49 -5.82 6.84
C GLU A 193 -35.25 -5.72 5.96
N VAL A 194 -35.19 -6.51 4.87
CA VAL A 194 -34.04 -6.48 3.94
C VAL A 194 -34.04 -5.21 3.09
N VAL A 195 -35.19 -4.73 2.62
CA VAL A 195 -35.27 -3.45 1.90
C VAL A 195 -34.85 -2.29 2.79
N ASP A 196 -35.27 -2.31 4.07
CA ASP A 196 -34.92 -1.26 5.02
C ASP A 196 -33.43 -1.30 5.40
N LEU A 197 -32.84 -2.49 5.50
CA LEU A 197 -31.43 -2.68 5.83
C LEU A 197 -30.48 -2.40 4.66
N TYR A 198 -30.83 -2.86 3.46
CA TYR A 198 -30.02 -2.77 2.24
C TYR A 198 -30.88 -2.32 1.05
N PRO A 199 -31.20 -1.03 0.93
CA PRO A 199 -32.02 -0.48 -0.15
C PRO A 199 -31.42 -0.70 -1.55
N GLU A 200 -30.12 -0.97 -1.63
CA GLU A 200 -29.37 -1.18 -2.86
C GLU A 200 -29.50 -2.60 -3.45
N LEU A 201 -30.11 -3.55 -2.72
CA LEU A 201 -30.32 -4.92 -3.19
C LEU A 201 -31.61 -5.03 -4.02
N PHE A 202 -31.51 -5.71 -5.16
CA PHE A 202 -32.67 -6.12 -5.93
C PHE A 202 -33.24 -7.40 -5.34
N LEU A 203 -34.50 -7.37 -4.92
CA LEU A 203 -35.17 -8.52 -4.31
C LEU A 203 -36.17 -9.17 -5.26
N ASP A 204 -35.97 -10.44 -5.56
CA ASP A 204 -36.87 -11.24 -6.41
C ASP A 204 -37.57 -12.35 -5.61
N ARG A 205 -38.86 -12.51 -5.85
CA ARG A 205 -39.68 -13.52 -5.18
C ARG A 205 -39.77 -14.74 -6.08
N VAL A 206 -39.36 -15.88 -5.55
CA VAL A 206 -39.39 -17.14 -6.29
C VAL A 206 -40.15 -18.15 -5.45
N ASP A 207 -41.34 -18.50 -5.92
CA ASP A 207 -42.22 -19.43 -5.23
C ASP A 207 -42.13 -20.79 -5.95
N GLU A 208 -41.45 -21.74 -5.31
CA GLU A 208 -41.29 -23.11 -5.81
C GLU A 208 -42.06 -24.09 -4.91
N GLY A 209 -43.27 -24.48 -5.34
CA GLY A 209 -44.11 -25.43 -4.62
C GLY A 209 -44.57 -24.89 -3.25
N GLU A 210 -44.18 -25.59 -2.18
CA GLU A 210 -44.47 -25.18 -0.78
C GLU A 210 -43.33 -24.38 -0.12
N THR A 211 -42.31 -23.98 -0.90
CA THR A 211 -41.18 -23.18 -0.40
C THR A 211 -41.30 -21.74 -0.87
N TRP A 212 -41.22 -20.80 0.07
CA TRP A 212 -41.30 -19.36 -0.20
C TRP A 212 -39.88 -18.80 -0.23
N SER A 213 -39.36 -18.47 -1.42
CA SER A 213 -37.97 -18.00 -1.56
C SER A 213 -37.89 -16.52 -1.91
N LEU A 214 -36.86 -15.87 -1.42
CA LEU A 214 -36.49 -14.49 -1.72
C LEU A 214 -35.02 -14.47 -2.11
N TYR A 215 -34.71 -14.02 -3.31
CA TYR A 215 -33.35 -13.82 -3.78
C TYR A 215 -33.00 -12.35 -3.66
N ALA A 216 -31.87 -12.03 -3.03
CA ALA A 216 -31.28 -10.70 -3.06
C ALA A 216 -30.06 -10.69 -3.99
N GLU A 217 -30.14 -9.86 -5.02
CA GLU A 217 -29.11 -9.69 -6.03
C GLU A 217 -28.51 -8.29 -5.95
N VAL A 218 -27.21 -8.20 -6.12
CA VAL A 218 -26.49 -6.92 -6.10
C VAL A 218 -26.68 -6.25 -7.45
N THR A 219 -27.09 -4.98 -7.47
CA THR A 219 -27.28 -4.25 -8.73
C THR A 219 -25.94 -3.96 -9.41
N GLU A 220 -25.96 -3.77 -10.74
CA GLU A 220 -24.75 -3.37 -11.49
C GLU A 220 -24.13 -2.08 -10.93
N GLN A 221 -24.96 -1.16 -10.45
CA GLN A 221 -24.52 0.08 -9.82
C GLN A 221 -23.73 -0.20 -8.53
N THR A 222 -24.24 -1.08 -7.66
CA THR A 222 -23.54 -1.47 -6.44
C THR A 222 -22.24 -2.23 -6.75
N ILE A 223 -22.22 -3.10 -7.78
CA ILE A 223 -20.98 -3.76 -8.22
C ILE A 223 -19.94 -2.71 -8.63
N LYS A 224 -20.35 -1.70 -9.39
CA LYS A 224 -19.46 -0.61 -9.80
C LYS A 224 -18.92 0.16 -8.59
N GLU A 225 -19.75 0.45 -7.60
CA GLU A 225 -19.33 1.12 -6.36
C GLU A 225 -18.34 0.27 -5.55
N VAL A 226 -18.55 -1.05 -5.47
CA VAL A 226 -17.60 -1.99 -4.84
C VAL A 226 -16.26 -1.97 -5.56
N VAL A 227 -16.26 -1.97 -6.90
CA VAL A 227 -15.03 -1.87 -7.70
C VAL A 227 -14.35 -0.52 -7.51
N ASP A 228 -15.10 0.58 -7.54
CA ASP A 228 -14.58 1.93 -7.34
C ASP A 228 -13.91 2.06 -5.97
N TYR A 229 -14.54 1.54 -4.93
CA TYR A 229 -13.99 1.49 -3.58
C TYR A 229 -12.71 0.66 -3.51
N ALA A 230 -12.74 -0.57 -4.05
CA ALA A 230 -11.57 -1.46 -4.06
C ALA A 230 -10.38 -0.85 -4.81
N VAL A 231 -10.62 -0.18 -5.95
CA VAL A 231 -9.58 0.52 -6.71
C VAL A 231 -9.01 1.69 -5.90
N ALA A 232 -9.87 2.51 -5.28
CA ALA A 232 -9.42 3.66 -4.50
C ALA A 232 -8.57 3.25 -3.28
N GLN A 233 -8.97 2.18 -2.59
CA GLN A 233 -8.22 1.64 -1.46
C GLN A 233 -6.87 1.07 -1.91
N ASN A 234 -6.86 0.22 -2.94
CA ASN A 234 -5.63 -0.34 -3.46
C ASN A 234 -4.68 0.73 -4.02
N LEU A 235 -5.20 1.79 -4.63
CA LEU A 235 -4.39 2.92 -5.12
C LEU A 235 -3.66 3.64 -3.97
N THR A 236 -4.28 3.76 -2.80
CA THR A 236 -3.63 4.33 -1.61
C THR A 236 -2.55 3.40 -1.06
N THR A 237 -2.85 2.09 -0.97
CA THR A 237 -1.89 1.07 -0.53
C THR A 237 -0.68 1.00 -1.45
N ILE A 238 -0.89 1.02 -2.76
CA ILE A 238 0.18 0.99 -3.77
C ILE A 238 1.04 2.25 -3.69
N ARG A 239 0.45 3.45 -3.53
CA ARG A 239 1.24 4.68 -3.32
C ARG A 239 2.21 4.56 -2.15
N ASN A 240 1.73 4.06 -1.01
CA ASN A 240 2.58 3.89 0.17
C ASN A 240 3.73 2.92 -0.08
N ARG A 241 3.47 1.78 -0.71
CA ARG A 241 4.50 0.80 -1.09
C ARG A 241 5.52 1.34 -2.07
N VAL A 242 5.09 2.21 -2.98
CA VAL A 242 6.03 2.83 -3.91
C VAL A 242 6.94 3.82 -3.20
N ASN A 243 6.43 4.54 -2.19
CA ASN A 243 7.28 5.39 -1.36
C ASN A 243 8.32 4.57 -0.59
N GLU A 244 8.00 3.33 -0.18
CA GLU A 244 8.95 2.41 0.46
C GLU A 244 10.07 1.95 -0.48
N LEU A 245 9.82 1.90 -1.80
CA LEU A 245 10.84 1.58 -2.80
C LEU A 245 11.87 2.71 -3.00
N GLY A 246 11.65 3.90 -2.42
CA GLY A 246 12.59 5.01 -2.50
C GLY A 246 12.67 5.69 -3.87
N VAL A 247 11.71 5.41 -4.76
CA VAL A 247 11.66 6.02 -6.09
C VAL A 247 11.28 7.49 -5.96
N SER A 248 12.07 8.38 -6.55
CA SER A 248 11.89 9.83 -6.37
C SER A 248 10.60 10.36 -7.02
N GLU A 249 10.09 9.72 -8.08
CA GLU A 249 8.94 10.22 -8.85
C GLU A 249 8.03 9.13 -9.43
N PRO A 250 7.29 8.40 -8.59
CA PRO A 250 6.40 7.35 -9.07
C PRO A 250 5.07 7.89 -9.63
N LEU A 251 4.58 7.24 -10.68
CA LEU A 251 3.24 7.50 -11.21
C LEU A 251 2.30 6.37 -10.78
N VAL A 252 1.32 6.67 -9.92
CA VAL A 252 0.27 5.71 -9.53
C VAL A 252 -1.09 6.28 -9.86
N GLN A 253 -1.75 5.70 -10.86
CA GLN A 253 -3.01 6.21 -11.39
C GLN A 253 -3.99 5.09 -11.69
N ARG A 254 -5.28 5.41 -11.60
CA ARG A 254 -6.34 4.53 -12.08
C ARG A 254 -6.36 4.55 -13.62
N GLN A 255 -6.42 3.36 -14.23
CA GLN A 255 -6.61 3.18 -15.67
C GLN A 255 -7.94 2.49 -15.93
N GLY A 256 -8.91 3.19 -16.50
CA GLY A 256 -10.24 2.63 -16.76
C GLY A 256 -11.02 2.27 -15.48
N ALA A 257 -11.83 1.22 -15.54
CA ALA A 257 -12.78 0.89 -14.47
C ALA A 257 -12.14 0.15 -13.28
N ASN A 258 -11.33 -0.88 -13.52
CA ASN A 258 -10.85 -1.79 -12.46
C ASN A 258 -9.33 -1.96 -12.43
N ARG A 259 -8.56 -1.12 -13.14
CA ARG A 259 -7.10 -1.23 -13.24
C ARG A 259 -6.37 -0.06 -12.64
N ILE A 260 -5.16 -0.33 -12.19
CA ILE A 260 -4.20 0.64 -11.66
C ILE A 260 -2.91 0.50 -12.47
N VAL A 261 -2.44 1.61 -13.01
CA VAL A 261 -1.14 1.75 -13.66
C VAL A 261 -0.14 2.28 -12.65
N VAL A 262 1.00 1.63 -12.58
CA VAL A 262 2.15 2.04 -11.77
C VAL A 262 3.36 2.16 -12.66
N GLU A 263 3.99 3.33 -12.67
CA GLU A 263 5.24 3.57 -13.39
C GLU A 263 6.31 3.96 -12.38
N LEU A 264 7.41 3.22 -12.41
CA LEU A 264 8.56 3.44 -11.54
C LEU A 264 9.76 3.76 -12.43
N PRO A 265 10.02 5.05 -12.72
CA PRO A 265 11.18 5.45 -13.50
C PRO A 265 12.47 5.19 -12.70
N GLY A 266 13.52 4.77 -13.38
CA GLY A 266 14.84 4.56 -12.79
C GLY A 266 14.98 3.32 -11.90
N ILE A 267 13.91 2.54 -11.67
CA ILE A 267 14.03 1.28 -10.95
C ILE A 267 14.75 0.24 -11.81
N GLN A 268 15.79 -0.38 -11.26
CA GLN A 268 16.57 -1.38 -11.99
C GLN A 268 16.19 -2.81 -11.59
N ASP A 269 15.75 -3.04 -10.34
CA ASP A 269 15.30 -4.35 -9.86
C ASP A 269 13.77 -4.49 -9.96
N THR A 270 13.34 -5.08 -11.07
CA THR A 270 11.92 -5.29 -11.38
C THR A 270 11.27 -6.38 -10.52
N ALA A 271 12.05 -7.38 -10.08
CA ALA A 271 11.54 -8.50 -9.30
C ALA A 271 11.25 -8.03 -7.87
N GLU A 272 12.14 -7.20 -7.32
CA GLU A 272 11.96 -6.57 -6.02
C GLU A 272 10.74 -5.64 -6.01
N ALA A 273 10.62 -4.77 -7.02
CA ALA A 273 9.46 -3.91 -7.17
C ALA A 273 8.15 -4.72 -7.25
N LYS A 274 8.13 -5.81 -8.03
CA LYS A 274 6.98 -6.71 -8.13
C LYS A 274 6.65 -7.36 -6.78
N ARG A 275 7.67 -7.78 -6.02
CA ARG A 275 7.52 -8.42 -4.71
C ARG A 275 6.91 -7.47 -3.68
N ILE A 276 7.41 -6.23 -3.60
CA ILE A 276 6.90 -5.21 -2.69
C ILE A 276 5.46 -4.81 -3.07
N LEU A 277 5.20 -4.56 -4.36
CA LEU A 277 3.86 -4.21 -4.82
C LEU A 277 2.85 -5.35 -4.71
N GLY A 278 3.29 -6.60 -4.85
CA GLY A 278 2.46 -7.80 -4.75
C GLY A 278 2.29 -8.35 -3.34
N LYS A 279 3.01 -7.83 -2.33
CA LYS A 279 2.89 -8.27 -0.95
C LYS A 279 1.45 -8.08 -0.46
N VAL A 280 0.90 -9.01 0.31
CA VAL A 280 -0.40 -8.78 0.97
C VAL A 280 -0.10 -8.25 2.37
N ALA A 281 -0.81 -7.20 2.80
CA ALA A 281 -0.72 -6.76 4.19
C ALA A 281 -1.58 -7.69 5.03
N ASN A 282 -0.96 -8.58 5.79
CA ASN A 282 -1.68 -9.45 6.71
C ASN A 282 -1.89 -8.70 8.02
N LEU A 283 -3.15 -8.56 8.43
CA LEU A 283 -3.54 -8.07 9.74
C LEU A 283 -4.06 -9.26 10.54
N GLU A 284 -3.59 -9.41 11.77
CA GLU A 284 -4.01 -10.47 12.69
C GLU A 284 -4.21 -9.87 14.07
N PHE A 285 -5.26 -10.29 14.74
CA PHE A 285 -5.53 -9.94 16.13
C PHE A 285 -5.32 -11.18 16.99
N ARG A 286 -4.47 -11.04 18.02
CA ARG A 286 -4.06 -12.10 18.93
C ARG A 286 -4.06 -11.56 20.35
N LEU A 287 -4.25 -12.43 21.33
CA LEU A 287 -4.10 -12.08 22.75
C LEU A 287 -2.63 -12.00 23.13
N VAL A 288 -2.35 -11.17 24.14
CA VAL A 288 -1.06 -11.21 24.84
C VAL A 288 -1.04 -12.47 25.69
N ALA A 289 0.01 -13.28 25.53
CA ALA A 289 0.13 -14.55 26.23
C ALA A 289 0.36 -14.34 27.73
N GLU A 290 -0.31 -15.15 28.55
CA GLU A 290 -0.05 -15.17 29.99
C GLU A 290 1.39 -15.62 30.30
N ALA A 291 1.93 -15.17 31.44
CA ALA A 291 3.31 -15.46 31.83
C ALA A 291 3.63 -16.97 31.94
N ASN A 292 2.63 -17.76 32.34
CA ASN A 292 2.64 -19.22 32.48
C ASN A 292 2.21 -19.98 31.22
N ALA A 293 1.86 -19.30 30.12
CA ALA A 293 1.42 -19.97 28.89
C ALA A 293 2.52 -20.92 28.34
N PRO A 294 2.16 -22.13 27.88
CA PRO A 294 3.11 -23.08 27.31
C PRO A 294 3.91 -22.48 26.15
N ILE A 295 5.21 -22.83 26.06
CA ILE A 295 6.09 -22.35 24.97
C ILE A 295 5.55 -22.75 23.58
N SER A 296 4.81 -23.85 23.49
CA SER A 296 4.16 -24.31 22.25
C SER A 296 3.01 -23.44 21.78
N GLU A 297 2.39 -22.67 22.69
CA GLU A 297 1.16 -21.90 22.49
C GLU A 297 1.41 -20.39 22.43
N ARG A 298 2.64 -19.95 22.74
CA ARG A 298 3.05 -18.54 22.64
C ARG A 298 4.15 -18.33 21.63
N GLN A 299 4.14 -17.16 21.00
CA GLN A 299 5.14 -16.72 20.04
C GLN A 299 5.61 -15.32 20.41
N ARG A 300 6.92 -15.10 20.38
CA ARG A 300 7.51 -13.79 20.62
C ARG A 300 7.42 -12.95 19.36
N PHE A 301 6.88 -11.74 19.49
CA PHE A 301 6.86 -10.73 18.45
C PHE A 301 7.64 -9.50 18.90
N GLU A 302 8.39 -8.91 17.98
CA GLU A 302 9.11 -7.66 18.20
C GLU A 302 8.30 -6.49 17.67
N TYR A 303 8.18 -5.43 18.47
CA TYR A 303 7.49 -4.22 18.06
C TYR A 303 8.22 -3.54 16.93
N ARG A 304 7.44 -3.17 15.91
CA ARG A 304 7.93 -2.61 14.66
C ARG A 304 7.79 -1.09 14.54
N SER A 305 7.65 -0.38 15.66
CA SER A 305 7.42 1.06 15.67
C SER A 305 8.63 1.81 16.24
N ALA A 306 8.91 3.01 15.72
CA ALA A 306 10.08 3.81 16.08
C ALA A 306 10.14 4.14 17.59
N ASP A 307 8.98 4.27 18.22
CA ASP A 307 8.77 4.56 19.64
C ASP A 307 8.93 3.33 20.55
N ARG A 308 8.78 2.11 20.02
CA ARG A 308 8.89 0.84 20.78
C ARG A 308 9.89 -0.14 20.19
N GLY A 309 10.82 0.34 19.36
CA GLY A 309 11.82 -0.50 18.71
C GLY A 309 12.62 -1.30 19.73
N GLY A 310 12.79 -2.60 19.48
CA GLY A 310 13.49 -3.53 20.38
C GLY A 310 12.68 -4.04 21.57
N MET A 311 11.47 -3.53 21.81
CA MET A 311 10.55 -4.17 22.75
C MET A 311 9.95 -5.43 22.12
N THR A 312 9.68 -6.44 22.93
CA THR A 312 9.04 -7.67 22.47
C THR A 312 7.88 -8.02 23.35
N GLU A 313 6.82 -8.55 22.75
CA GLU A 313 5.66 -9.09 23.45
C GLU A 313 5.52 -10.58 23.15
N TRP A 314 5.02 -11.33 24.13
CA TRP A 314 4.58 -12.70 23.89
C TRP A 314 3.11 -12.66 23.51
N LEU A 315 2.80 -13.15 22.33
CA LEU A 315 1.42 -13.29 21.87
C LEU A 315 1.03 -14.77 21.85
N GLU A 316 -0.24 -15.05 22.03
CA GLU A 316 -0.78 -16.38 21.77
C GLU A 316 -0.66 -16.72 20.28
N ARG A 317 -0.52 -18.01 19.97
CA ARG A 317 -0.46 -18.48 18.59
C ARG A 317 -1.82 -18.47 17.91
N ASP A 318 -2.88 -18.57 18.69
CA ASP A 318 -4.24 -18.57 18.18
C ASP A 318 -4.63 -17.17 17.69
N VAL A 319 -5.09 -17.12 16.44
CA VAL A 319 -5.55 -15.90 15.79
C VAL A 319 -7.05 -15.76 16.06
N ILE A 320 -7.45 -14.65 16.68
CA ILE A 320 -8.86 -14.36 16.98
C ILE A 320 -9.60 -14.01 15.70
N ILE A 321 -9.09 -13.00 14.99
CA ILE A 321 -9.59 -12.54 13.69
C ILE A 321 -8.42 -12.05 12.83
N THR A 322 -8.63 -12.05 11.52
CA THR A 322 -7.69 -11.49 10.55
C THR A 322 -8.24 -10.19 9.97
N GLY A 323 -7.44 -9.51 9.14
CA GLY A 323 -7.87 -8.35 8.38
C GLY A 323 -9.04 -8.62 7.42
N GLU A 324 -9.34 -9.87 7.11
CA GLU A 324 -10.49 -10.23 6.27
C GLU A 324 -11.82 -9.91 6.96
N SER A 325 -11.86 -9.98 8.29
CA SER A 325 -13.04 -9.63 9.08
C SER A 325 -13.19 -8.12 9.32
N VAL A 326 -12.31 -7.29 8.74
CA VAL A 326 -12.37 -5.83 8.83
C VAL A 326 -13.22 -5.30 7.68
N SER A 327 -14.41 -4.79 8.00
CA SER A 327 -15.32 -4.21 7.01
C SER A 327 -14.97 -2.76 6.64
N ASN A 328 -14.28 -2.02 7.52
CA ASN A 328 -13.87 -0.64 7.28
C ASN A 328 -12.71 -0.25 8.20
N ALA A 329 -11.82 0.63 7.76
CA ALA A 329 -10.75 1.20 8.58
C ALA A 329 -10.55 2.68 8.22
N GLN A 330 -10.57 3.56 9.22
CA GLN A 330 -10.45 5.01 9.04
C GLN A 330 -9.41 5.59 9.99
N ALA A 331 -8.48 6.37 9.45
CA ALA A 331 -7.58 7.17 10.26
C ALA A 331 -8.31 8.42 10.77
N GLY A 332 -8.09 8.76 12.03
CA GLY A 332 -8.69 9.92 12.67
C GLY A 332 -7.81 10.44 13.80
N PHE A 333 -8.39 11.31 14.62
CA PHE A 333 -7.79 11.76 15.87
C PHE A 333 -8.72 11.37 17.01
N ASP A 334 -8.15 10.92 18.12
CA ASP A 334 -8.90 10.68 19.35
C ASP A 334 -9.33 12.00 20.01
N GLN A 335 -10.08 11.92 21.10
CA GLN A 335 -10.53 13.10 21.85
C GLN A 335 -9.38 13.93 22.45
N ASN A 336 -8.18 13.35 22.52
CA ASN A 336 -6.98 13.99 23.03
C ASN A 336 -6.10 14.57 21.90
N GLY A 337 -6.56 14.51 20.65
CA GLY A 337 -5.82 14.98 19.48
C GLY A 337 -4.68 14.04 19.04
N GLN A 338 -4.63 12.81 19.53
CA GLN A 338 -3.65 11.80 19.11
C GLN A 338 -4.16 11.07 17.86
N PRO A 339 -3.29 10.79 16.86
CA PRO A 339 -3.67 9.99 15.70
C PRO A 339 -4.16 8.60 16.11
N ASN A 340 -5.29 8.17 15.58
CA ASN A 340 -5.82 6.82 15.79
C ASN A 340 -6.31 6.19 14.49
N VAL A 341 -6.47 4.87 14.50
CA VAL A 341 -7.11 4.12 13.42
C VAL A 341 -8.34 3.43 14.00
N SER A 342 -9.52 3.84 13.54
CA SER A 342 -10.79 3.22 13.88
C SER A 342 -11.06 2.07 12.93
N ILE A 343 -11.25 0.86 13.46
CA ILE A 343 -11.51 -0.36 12.70
C ILE A 343 -12.95 -0.79 12.96
N SER A 344 -13.72 -1.02 11.91
CA SER A 344 -15.04 -1.66 11.98
C SER A 344 -14.92 -3.10 11.52
N LEU A 345 -15.46 -4.01 12.32
CA LEU A 345 -15.50 -5.44 12.03
C LEU A 345 -16.83 -5.81 11.38
N ASP A 346 -16.81 -6.85 10.55
CA ASP A 346 -18.04 -7.48 10.08
C ASP A 346 -18.73 -8.29 11.20
N GLY A 347 -19.87 -8.90 10.88
CA GLY A 347 -20.68 -9.60 11.87
C GLY A 347 -19.97 -10.82 12.49
N GLU A 348 -19.20 -11.56 11.70
CA GLU A 348 -18.44 -12.72 12.18
C GLU A 348 -17.25 -12.27 13.04
N GLY A 349 -16.46 -11.32 12.55
CA GLY A 349 -15.32 -10.76 13.26
C GLY A 349 -15.72 -10.10 14.59
N GLY A 350 -16.83 -9.38 14.60
CA GLY A 350 -17.39 -8.79 15.82
C GLY A 350 -17.80 -9.84 16.86
N MET A 351 -18.37 -10.97 16.44
CA MET A 351 -18.72 -12.06 17.35
C MET A 351 -17.48 -12.78 17.90
N LEU A 352 -16.49 -13.06 17.04
CA LEU A 352 -15.24 -13.70 17.46
C LEU A 352 -14.48 -12.82 18.46
N MET A 353 -14.39 -11.51 18.18
CA MET A 353 -13.79 -10.56 19.13
C MET A 353 -14.56 -10.49 20.44
N SER A 354 -15.88 -10.38 20.40
CA SER A 354 -16.71 -10.35 21.62
C SER A 354 -16.66 -11.64 22.44
N ARG A 355 -16.23 -12.76 21.86
CA ARG A 355 -16.00 -14.01 22.60
C ARG A 355 -14.60 -14.06 23.22
N ALA A 356 -13.63 -13.44 22.57
CA ALA A 356 -12.24 -13.42 23.01
C ALA A 356 -11.94 -12.34 24.05
N THR A 357 -12.70 -11.23 24.05
CA THR A 357 -12.65 -10.14 25.04
C THR A 357 -13.84 -10.21 25.98
#